data_AF-A0A2E5APB1-F1
#
_entry.id   AF-A0A2E5APB1-F1
#
_cell.length_a   1.000
_cell.length_b   1.000
_cell.length_c   1.000
_cell.angle_alpha   90.00
_cell.angle_beta   90.00
_cell.angle_gamma   90.00
#
_symmetry.space_group_name_H-M   'P 1'
#
loop_
_entity.id
_entity.type
_entity.pdbx_description
1 polymer ?
#
loop_
_entity_poly.entity_id
_entity_poly.type
_entity_poly.pdbx_seq_one_letter_code
_entity_poly.pdbx_strand_id
1 'polypeptide(L)'
;MYICGIIFLKYFRHNQLFYLYVIGGLFAFICLIIFNNIITQYDNYQYMIKSWNYGASGAVYAIMFAITSFNPNYSFKIFNINFLVKIKYITIIIVILPIIFDFKNLHSHVTHLGGGFYGLLYIYLYKIRSKNMFNKIINIFKSHFLSKKKKNKSIESDYEYNARKKSDEKKINIILDKISKSGYSSLSKKEKDTLSNYK
;
A
#
# COMPACT_ATOMS: atom_id res chain seq x y z
N MET A 1 -5.40 12.64 -8.60
CA MET A 1 -4.87 11.28 -8.87
C MET A 1 -3.36 11.27 -9.11
N TYR A 2 -2.85 11.97 -10.14
CA TYR A 2 -1.45 11.90 -10.58
C TYR A 2 -0.41 12.10 -9.46
N ILE A 3 -0.52 13.19 -8.70
CA ILE A 3 0.43 13.51 -7.61
C ILE A 3 0.40 12.43 -6.53
N CYS A 4 -0.77 12.07 -6.00
CA CYS A 4 -0.90 11.05 -4.96
C CYS A 4 -0.37 9.68 -5.43
N GLY A 5 -0.63 9.32 -6.69
CA GLY A 5 -0.11 8.09 -7.29
C GLY A 5 1.41 8.07 -7.38
N ILE A 6 2.03 9.15 -7.86
CA ILE A 6 3.50 9.27 -7.89
C ILE A 6 4.09 9.15 -6.50
N ILE A 7 3.52 9.86 -5.53
CA ILE A 7 4.01 9.81 -4.14
C ILE A 7 3.86 8.41 -3.57
N PHE A 8 2.73 7.74 -3.83
CA PHE A 8 2.50 6.36 -3.39
C PHE A 8 3.54 5.40 -3.99
N LEU A 9 3.86 5.52 -5.27
CA LEU A 9 4.86 4.69 -5.95
C LEU A 9 6.30 4.89 -5.45
N LYS A 10 6.58 5.97 -4.70
CA LYS A 10 7.88 6.11 -4.00
C LYS A 10 8.04 5.14 -2.84
N TYR A 11 6.94 4.61 -2.30
CA TYR A 11 6.91 3.74 -1.14
C TYR A 11 6.41 2.33 -1.42
N PHE A 12 5.63 2.16 -2.50
CA PHE A 12 4.89 0.95 -2.82
C PHE A 12 5.06 0.58 -4.30
N ARG A 13 4.73 -0.67 -4.64
CA ARG A 13 4.83 -1.20 -6.01
C ARG A 13 3.65 -0.77 -6.88
N HIS A 14 3.83 -0.77 -8.20
CA HIS A 14 2.76 -0.48 -9.18
C HIS A 14 1.51 -1.34 -8.98
N ASN A 15 1.67 -2.64 -8.74
CA ASN A 15 0.54 -3.55 -8.53
C ASN A 15 -0.26 -3.17 -7.28
N GLN A 16 0.42 -2.70 -6.22
CA GLN A 16 -0.24 -2.25 -4.99
C GLN A 16 -1.08 -0.99 -5.23
N LEU A 17 -0.59 -0.07 -6.07
CA LEU A 17 -1.37 1.10 -6.48
C LEU A 17 -2.63 0.68 -7.26
N PHE A 18 -2.49 -0.25 -8.21
CA PHE A 18 -3.61 -0.77 -8.99
C PHE A 18 -4.67 -1.44 -8.10
N TYR A 19 -4.25 -2.35 -7.21
CA TYR A 19 -5.19 -3.01 -6.30
C TYR A 19 -5.86 -2.03 -5.34
N LEU A 20 -5.11 -1.07 -4.79
CA LEU A 20 -5.67 -0.04 -3.91
C LEU A 20 -6.71 0.82 -4.64
N TYR A 21 -6.45 1.18 -5.91
CA TYR A 21 -7.39 1.93 -6.74
C TYR A 21 -8.67 1.13 -7.00
N VAL A 22 -8.54 -0.10 -7.50
CA VAL A 22 -9.69 -0.94 -7.87
C VAL A 22 -10.53 -1.31 -6.66
N ILE A 23 -9.89 -1.84 -5.60
CA ILE A 23 -10.60 -2.29 -4.40
C ILE A 23 -11.12 -1.10 -3.60
N GLY A 24 -10.37 0.01 -3.53
CA GLY A 24 -10.83 1.23 -2.88
C GLY A 24 -12.05 1.84 -3.57
N GLY A 25 -12.09 1.83 -4.90
CA GLY A 25 -13.27 2.25 -5.68
C GLY A 25 -14.48 1.34 -5.46
N LEU A 26 -14.28 0.02 -5.45
CA LEU A 26 -15.32 -0.96 -5.12
C LEU A 26 -15.86 -0.78 -3.70
N PHE A 27 -14.97 -0.56 -2.73
CA PHE A 27 -15.36 -0.34 -1.34
C PHE A 27 -16.16 0.97 -1.18
N ALA A 28 -15.74 2.04 -1.84
CA ALA A 28 -16.49 3.30 -1.90
C ALA A 28 -17.92 3.09 -2.45
N PHE A 29 -18.05 2.29 -3.51
CA PHE A 29 -19.34 1.94 -4.09
C PHE A 29 -20.22 1.12 -3.14
N ILE A 30 -19.65 0.14 -2.44
CA ILE A 30 -20.36 -0.65 -1.42
C ILE A 30 -20.84 0.25 -0.28
N CYS A 31 -20.00 1.17 0.22
CA CYS A 31 -20.40 2.13 1.24
C CYS A 31 -21.58 2.98 0.80
N LEU A 32 -21.59 3.44 -0.46
CA LEU A 32 -22.71 4.19 -1.02
C LEU A 32 -24.00 3.35 -1.06
N ILE A 33 -23.93 2.08 -1.47
CA ILE A 33 -25.10 1.18 -1.46
C ILE A 33 -25.64 1.02 -0.04
N ILE A 34 -24.78 0.73 0.93
CA ILE A 34 -25.17 0.56 2.33
C ILE A 34 -25.84 1.85 2.84
N PHE A 35 -25.22 2.99 2.56
CA PHE A 35 -25.73 4.29 2.96
C PHE A 35 -27.10 4.60 2.35
N ASN A 36 -27.30 4.31 1.07
CA ASN A 36 -28.59 4.48 0.40
C ASN A 36 -29.68 3.61 1.02
N ASN A 37 -29.36 2.36 1.37
CA ASN A 37 -30.33 1.48 2.04
C ASN A 37 -30.74 2.03 3.41
N ILE A 38 -29.78 2.56 4.19
CA ILE A 38 -30.06 3.14 5.51
C ILE A 38 -30.92 4.40 5.37
N ILE A 39 -30.60 5.33 4.46
CA ILE A 39 -31.35 6.59 4.31
C ILE A 39 -32.75 6.36 3.72
N THR A 40 -32.88 5.49 2.72
CA THR A 40 -34.19 5.21 2.09
C THR A 40 -35.18 4.60 3.08
N GLN A 41 -34.69 3.93 4.13
CA GLN A 41 -35.52 3.40 5.21
C GLN A 41 -36.08 4.50 6.14
N TYR A 42 -35.44 5.67 6.21
CA TYR A 42 -35.82 6.76 7.12
C TYR A 42 -36.58 7.90 6.43
N ASP A 43 -36.27 8.21 5.18
CA ASP A 43 -36.90 9.32 4.45
C ASP A 43 -37.80 8.78 3.33
N ASN A 44 -39.09 9.14 3.38
CA ASN A 44 -40.05 8.92 2.30
C ASN A 44 -39.58 9.62 1.02
N TYR A 45 -38.88 8.88 0.16
CA TYR A 45 -38.81 8.98 -1.30
C TYR A 45 -38.96 10.39 -1.90
N GLN A 46 -37.87 11.16 -2.02
CA GLN A 46 -37.72 12.20 -3.07
C GLN A 46 -36.26 12.60 -3.42
N TYR A 47 -35.22 12.03 -2.80
CA TYR A 47 -33.82 12.33 -3.18
C TYR A 47 -33.13 11.21 -3.95
N MET A 48 -33.91 10.39 -4.66
CA MET A 48 -33.37 9.37 -5.54
C MET A 48 -32.64 10.00 -6.74
N ILE A 49 -31.32 9.78 -6.76
CA ILE A 49 -30.54 9.51 -7.98
C ILE A 49 -30.61 10.62 -9.04
N LYS A 50 -30.17 11.84 -8.70
CA LYS A 50 -29.92 12.87 -9.74
C LYS A 50 -28.45 13.24 -9.96
N SER A 51 -27.51 12.65 -9.21
CA SER A 51 -26.08 12.84 -9.47
C SER A 51 -25.38 11.49 -9.67
N TRP A 52 -25.16 11.16 -10.94
CA TRP A 52 -24.45 9.98 -11.42
C TRP A 52 -22.93 10.08 -11.15
N ASN A 53 -22.52 10.35 -9.91
CA ASN A 53 -21.13 10.59 -9.55
C ASN A 53 -20.46 9.28 -9.06
N TYR A 54 -20.24 8.32 -9.96
CA TYR A 54 -19.68 7.02 -9.58
C TYR A 54 -18.15 6.93 -9.74
N GLY A 55 -17.50 6.50 -8.64
CA GLY A 55 -16.42 5.51 -8.65
C GLY A 55 -14.98 6.02 -8.64
N ALA A 56 -14.57 6.80 -9.63
CA ALA A 56 -13.16 7.13 -9.82
C ALA A 56 -12.59 8.00 -8.68
N SER A 57 -13.38 8.96 -8.18
CA SER A 57 -12.97 9.86 -7.10
C SER A 57 -12.82 9.14 -5.76
N GLY A 58 -13.68 8.16 -5.45
CA GLY A 58 -13.55 7.32 -4.25
C GLY A 58 -12.22 6.54 -4.22
N ALA A 59 -11.83 5.99 -5.37
CA ALA A 59 -10.53 5.33 -5.52
C ALA A 59 -9.34 6.29 -5.32
N VAL A 60 -9.47 7.55 -5.74
CA VAL A 60 -8.47 8.60 -5.48
C VAL A 60 -8.38 8.91 -3.98
N TYR A 61 -9.51 8.97 -3.28
CA TYR A 61 -9.52 9.14 -1.82
C TYR A 61 -8.84 7.97 -1.12
N ALA A 62 -9.01 6.73 -1.59
CA ALA A 62 -8.30 5.57 -1.06
C ALA A 62 -6.77 5.73 -1.15
N ILE A 63 -6.25 6.14 -2.32
CA ILE A 63 -4.82 6.38 -2.50
C ILE A 63 -4.34 7.54 -1.63
N MET A 64 -5.09 8.66 -1.60
CA MET A 64 -4.75 9.86 -0.84
C MET A 64 -4.67 9.57 0.67
N PHE A 65 -5.68 8.90 1.24
CA PHE A 65 -5.69 8.55 2.66
C PHE A 65 -4.60 7.53 2.99
N ALA A 66 -4.34 6.57 2.10
CA ALA A 66 -3.24 5.64 2.27
C ALA A 66 -1.90 6.38 2.39
N ILE A 67 -1.58 7.26 1.44
CA ILE A 67 -0.29 7.95 1.50
C ILE A 67 -0.17 8.91 2.68
N THR A 68 -1.25 9.61 3.03
CA THR A 68 -1.28 10.50 4.20
C THR A 68 -1.15 9.74 5.51
N SER A 69 -1.76 8.56 5.63
CA SER A 69 -1.61 7.68 6.80
C SER A 69 -0.24 7.01 6.88
N PHE A 70 0.38 6.74 5.72
CA PHE A 70 1.71 6.17 5.66
C PHE A 70 2.79 7.17 6.06
N ASN A 71 2.78 8.37 5.45
CA ASN A 71 3.72 9.44 5.73
C ASN A 71 3.04 10.83 5.73
N PRO A 72 2.45 11.26 6.86
CA PRO A 72 1.68 12.51 6.93
C PRO A 72 2.54 13.77 6.75
N ASN A 73 3.85 13.67 6.99
CA ASN A 73 4.78 14.79 6.87
C ASN A 73 5.50 14.84 5.51
N TYR A 74 5.14 13.94 4.57
CA TYR A 74 5.66 14.01 3.21
C TYR A 74 5.36 15.38 2.60
N SER A 75 6.41 16.08 2.20
CA SER A 75 6.34 17.43 1.65
C SER A 75 6.63 17.39 0.15
N PHE A 76 5.81 18.07 -0.64
CA PHE A 76 6.02 18.20 -2.08
C PHE A 76 5.72 19.63 -2.53
N LYS A 77 6.32 20.00 -3.66
CA LYS A 77 6.03 21.27 -4.33
C LYS A 77 4.70 21.17 -5.05
N ILE A 78 3.86 22.18 -4.88
CA ILE A 78 2.58 22.31 -5.57
C ILE A 78 2.77 23.32 -6.71
N PHE A 79 2.57 22.88 -7.96
CA PHE A 79 2.81 23.67 -9.17
C PHE A 79 4.26 24.18 -9.32
N ASN A 80 4.49 25.21 -10.14
CA ASN A 80 5.79 25.88 -10.34
C ASN A 80 6.16 26.84 -9.20
N ILE A 81 5.36 26.92 -8.14
CA ILE A 81 5.62 27.78 -7.00
C ILE A 81 6.56 27.01 -6.07
N ASN A 82 7.65 27.62 -5.63
CA ASN A 82 8.70 26.98 -4.84
C ASN A 82 8.29 26.70 -3.36
N PHE A 83 7.00 26.51 -3.12
CA PHE A 83 6.39 26.33 -1.80
C PHE A 83 6.17 24.84 -1.51
N LEU A 84 6.67 24.38 -0.36
CA LEU A 84 6.55 22.99 0.08
C LEU A 84 5.34 22.84 0.99
N VAL A 85 4.43 21.92 0.63
CA VAL A 85 3.25 21.62 1.44
C VAL A 85 3.27 20.17 1.87
N LYS A 86 2.91 19.93 3.15
CA LYS A 86 2.74 18.58 3.69
C LYS A 86 1.43 17.98 3.21
N ILE A 87 1.47 16.71 2.81
CA ILE A 87 0.30 16.01 2.25
C ILE A 87 -0.91 15.97 3.20
N LYS A 88 -0.68 15.93 4.51
CA LYS A 88 -1.76 15.97 5.52
C LYS A 88 -2.66 17.20 5.39
N TYR A 89 -2.10 18.38 5.11
CA TYR A 89 -2.89 19.60 4.99
C TYR A 89 -3.77 19.56 3.74
N ILE A 90 -3.24 19.05 2.64
CA ILE A 90 -4.00 18.86 1.40
C ILE A 90 -5.15 17.87 1.61
N THR A 91 -4.90 16.74 2.27
CA THR A 91 -5.96 15.77 2.60
C THR A 91 -7.05 16.39 3.45
N ILE A 92 -6.68 17.13 4.51
CA ILE A 92 -7.65 17.79 5.40
C ILE A 92 -8.51 18.78 4.60
N ILE A 93 -7.92 19.63 3.78
CA ILE A 93 -8.63 20.62 2.96
C ILE A 93 -9.60 19.95 1.98
N ILE A 94 -9.14 18.92 1.26
CA ILE A 94 -9.95 18.17 0.29
C ILE A 94 -11.12 17.42 0.94
N VAL A 95 -11.00 17.05 2.21
CA VAL A 95 -12.07 16.35 2.95
C VAL A 95 -13.04 17.35 3.57
N ILE A 96 -12.54 18.42 4.19
CA ILE A 96 -13.36 19.34 4.99
C ILE A 96 -14.11 20.35 4.11
N LEU A 97 -13.46 20.93 3.09
CA LEU A 97 -14.09 21.97 2.27
C LEU A 97 -15.41 21.50 1.63
N PRO A 98 -15.48 20.32 0.97
CA PRO A 98 -16.72 19.88 0.34
C PRO A 98 -17.84 19.65 1.35
N ILE A 99 -17.51 19.17 2.55
CA ILE A 99 -18.50 18.96 3.61
C ILE A 99 -19.11 20.30 4.02
N ILE A 100 -18.29 21.36 4.18
CA ILE A 100 -18.75 22.69 4.61
C ILE A 100 -19.53 23.42 3.50
N PHE A 101 -19.05 23.38 2.27
CA PHE A 101 -19.62 24.21 1.19
C PHE A 101 -20.74 23.50 0.41
N ASP A 102 -20.85 22.19 0.54
CA ASP A 102 -21.76 21.38 -0.28
C ASP A 102 -22.45 20.27 0.53
N PHE A 103 -23.09 20.66 1.63
CA PHE A 103 -23.81 19.75 2.54
C PHE A 103 -24.91 18.92 1.84
N LYS A 104 -25.48 19.43 0.73
CA LYS A 104 -26.54 18.75 -0.01
C LYS A 104 -26.05 17.50 -0.74
N ASN A 105 -24.74 17.41 -1.04
CA ASN A 105 -24.13 16.28 -1.74
C ASN A 105 -23.60 15.19 -0.80
N LEU A 106 -24.39 14.83 0.22
CA LEU A 106 -24.04 13.86 1.25
C LEU A 106 -23.62 12.49 0.67
N HIS A 107 -24.30 12.02 -0.39
CA HIS A 107 -23.97 10.80 -1.13
C HIS A 107 -22.53 10.79 -1.65
N SER A 108 -22.07 11.93 -2.19
CA SER A 108 -20.71 12.06 -2.71
C SER A 108 -19.69 12.04 -1.58
N HIS A 109 -19.97 12.76 -0.49
CA HIS A 109 -19.09 12.79 0.69
C HIS A 109 -18.92 11.40 1.29
N VAL A 110 -20.00 10.64 1.44
CA VAL A 110 -19.96 9.26 1.96
C VAL A 110 -19.17 8.34 1.04
N THR A 111 -19.36 8.46 -0.27
CA THR A 111 -18.61 7.66 -1.25
C THR A 111 -17.11 7.96 -1.17
N HIS A 112 -16.73 9.24 -1.11
CA HIS A 112 -15.33 9.66 -0.98
C HIS A 112 -14.71 9.19 0.35
N LEU A 113 -15.44 9.34 1.46
CA LEU A 113 -14.99 8.89 2.77
C LEU A 113 -14.88 7.36 2.86
N GLY A 114 -15.77 6.61 2.20
CA GLY A 114 -15.68 5.16 2.10
C GLY A 114 -14.39 4.71 1.44
N GLY A 115 -14.03 5.31 0.31
CA GLY A 115 -12.72 5.08 -0.33
C GLY A 115 -11.55 5.46 0.58
N GLY A 116 -11.62 6.62 1.22
CA GLY A 116 -10.61 7.07 2.19
C GLY A 116 -10.42 6.11 3.36
N PHE A 117 -11.52 5.58 3.91
CA PHE A 117 -11.51 4.58 4.97
C PHE A 117 -10.78 3.30 4.53
N TYR A 118 -11.06 2.80 3.32
CA TYR A 118 -10.31 1.66 2.78
C TYR A 118 -8.81 1.96 2.66
N GLY A 119 -8.44 3.17 2.26
CA GLY A 119 -7.05 3.62 2.24
C GLY A 119 -6.35 3.56 3.61
N LEU A 120 -7.05 3.99 4.67
CA LEU A 120 -6.55 3.87 6.04
C LEU A 120 -6.40 2.41 6.46
N LEU A 121 -7.42 1.59 6.19
CA LEU A 121 -7.42 0.17 6.48
C LEU A 121 -6.27 -0.56 5.76
N TYR A 122 -6.05 -0.26 4.49
CA TYR A 122 -4.97 -0.80 3.69
C TYR A 122 -3.60 -0.56 4.36
N ILE A 123 -3.33 0.67 4.80
CA ILE A 123 -2.06 1.01 5.46
C ILE A 123 -1.96 0.41 6.85
N TYR A 124 -3.06 0.35 7.59
CA TYR A 124 -3.11 -0.32 8.88
C TYR A 124 -2.71 -1.79 8.75
N LEU A 125 -3.34 -2.52 7.81
CA LEU A 125 -3.02 -3.91 7.50
C LEU A 125 -1.59 -4.08 6.98
N TYR A 126 -1.11 -3.16 6.14
CA TYR A 126 0.27 -3.14 5.67
C TYR A 126 1.27 -3.03 6.83
N LYS A 127 1.04 -2.10 7.77
CA LYS A 127 1.90 -1.91 8.96
C LYS A 127 1.87 -3.12 9.89
N ILE A 128 0.71 -3.79 10.05
CA ILE A 128 0.59 -5.03 10.82
C ILE A 128 1.32 -6.20 10.15
N ARG A 129 1.27 -6.29 8.81
CA ARG A 129 2.01 -7.31 8.07
C ARG A 129 3.53 -7.06 8.11
N SER A 130 3.93 -5.79 8.11
CA SER A 130 5.33 -5.37 8.11
C SER A 130 5.99 -5.45 9.50
N LYS A 131 5.26 -5.17 10.58
CA LYS A 131 5.70 -5.44 11.95
C LYS A 131 5.41 -6.90 12.28
N ASN A 132 6.31 -7.60 12.97
CA ASN A 132 6.22 -9.01 13.36
C ASN A 132 4.94 -9.46 14.16
N MET A 133 3.85 -8.69 14.22
CA MET A 133 2.55 -9.08 14.75
C MET A 133 1.87 -10.18 13.94
N PHE A 134 2.08 -10.23 12.62
CA PHE A 134 1.58 -11.32 11.78
C PHE A 134 2.20 -12.67 12.17
N ASN A 135 3.48 -12.69 12.57
CA ASN A 135 4.13 -13.89 13.10
C ASN A 135 3.57 -14.30 14.46
N LYS A 136 3.16 -13.34 15.31
CA LYS A 136 2.57 -13.63 16.63
C LYS A 136 1.18 -14.25 16.50
N ILE A 137 0.34 -13.69 15.63
CA ILE A 137 -1.02 -14.21 15.34
C ILE A 137 -0.93 -15.54 14.58
N ILE A 138 -0.05 -15.68 13.59
CA ILE A 138 0.19 -16.95 12.90
C ILE A 138 0.73 -18.01 13.85
N ASN A 139 1.61 -17.67 14.80
CA ASN A 139 2.12 -18.66 15.75
C ASN A 139 1.04 -19.12 16.72
N ILE A 140 0.13 -18.23 17.15
CA ILE A 140 -1.03 -18.60 17.98
C ILE A 140 -2.01 -19.47 17.18
N PHE A 141 -2.32 -19.11 15.93
CA PHE A 141 -3.21 -19.90 15.07
C PHE A 141 -2.58 -21.22 14.59
N LYS A 142 -1.28 -21.26 14.26
CA LYS A 142 -0.55 -22.51 13.93
C LYS A 142 -0.44 -23.45 15.13
N SER A 143 -0.26 -22.89 16.33
CA SER A 143 -0.24 -23.64 17.59
C SER A 143 -1.57 -24.34 17.87
N HIS A 144 -2.70 -23.77 17.41
CA HIS A 144 -4.02 -24.33 17.66
C HIS A 144 -4.55 -25.22 16.53
N PHE A 145 -4.07 -25.07 15.29
CA PHE A 145 -4.69 -25.75 14.13
C PHE A 145 -3.81 -26.73 13.35
N LEU A 146 -2.51 -26.88 13.61
CA LEU A 146 -1.65 -27.73 12.78
C LEU A 146 -0.72 -28.66 13.57
N SER A 147 -1.33 -29.66 14.22
CA SER A 147 -0.70 -30.99 14.25
C SER A 147 -0.89 -31.63 12.87
N LYS A 148 0.10 -31.47 12.00
CA LYS A 148 0.60 -32.49 11.05
C LYS A 148 1.61 -31.88 10.08
N LYS A 149 2.77 -32.52 10.02
CA LYS A 149 3.81 -32.36 8.99
C LYS A 149 3.19 -32.34 7.59
N LYS A 150 3.44 -31.28 6.83
CA LYS A 150 3.55 -31.35 5.37
C LYS A 150 4.70 -30.47 4.91
N LYS A 151 5.71 -31.12 4.31
CA LYS A 151 6.70 -30.50 3.43
C LYS A 151 5.93 -29.79 2.32
N ASN A 152 6.09 -28.47 2.17
CA ASN A 152 5.72 -27.78 0.94
C ASN A 152 6.75 -26.68 0.67
N LYS A 153 7.25 -26.68 -0.57
CA LYS A 153 8.20 -25.72 -1.13
C LYS A 153 7.80 -24.29 -0.76
N SER A 154 8.72 -23.58 -0.11
CA SER A 154 8.58 -22.17 0.21
C SER A 154 8.55 -21.35 -1.08
N ILE A 155 7.42 -20.73 -1.38
CA ILE A 155 7.39 -19.56 -2.25
C ILE A 155 8.08 -18.47 -1.43
N GLU A 156 9.30 -18.15 -1.82
CA GLU A 156 10.14 -17.16 -1.16
C GLU A 156 9.43 -15.81 -1.18
N SER A 157 9.24 -15.22 0.00
CA SER A 157 8.64 -13.88 0.10
C SER A 157 9.61 -12.82 -0.45
N ASP A 158 9.10 -11.72 -1.02
CA ASP A 158 9.94 -10.63 -1.56
C ASP A 158 10.99 -10.11 -0.54
N TYR A 159 10.69 -10.19 0.76
CA TYR A 159 11.63 -9.83 1.82
C TYR A 159 12.76 -10.86 1.96
N GLU A 160 12.42 -12.15 1.95
CA GLU A 160 13.41 -13.24 1.97
C GLU A 160 14.26 -13.22 0.70
N TYR A 161 13.66 -12.94 -0.46
CA TYR A 161 14.36 -12.79 -1.73
C TYR A 161 15.36 -11.64 -1.69
N ASN A 162 14.95 -10.45 -1.22
CA ASN A 162 15.85 -9.30 -1.11
C ASN A 162 16.94 -9.51 -0.05
N ALA A 163 16.62 -10.18 1.06
CA ALA A 163 17.59 -10.52 2.10
C ALA A 163 18.62 -11.55 1.61
N ARG A 164 18.17 -12.59 0.88
CA ARG A 164 19.03 -13.59 0.25
C ARG A 164 19.91 -12.95 -0.81
N LYS A 165 19.33 -12.16 -1.71
CA LYS A 165 20.07 -11.43 -2.75
C LYS A 165 21.16 -10.54 -2.15
N LYS A 166 20.86 -9.78 -1.10
CA LYS A 166 21.84 -8.94 -0.40
C LYS A 166 22.93 -9.77 0.31
N SER A 167 22.59 -10.95 0.82
CA SER A 167 23.56 -11.89 1.40
C SER A 167 24.49 -12.46 0.33
N ASP A 168 23.95 -12.82 -0.82
CA ASP A 168 24.72 -13.38 -1.94
C ASP A 168 25.60 -12.31 -2.60
N GLU A 169 25.11 -11.07 -2.76
CA GLU A 169 25.91 -9.91 -3.18
C GLU A 169 27.10 -9.67 -2.24
N LYS A 170 26.92 -9.80 -0.92
CA LYS A 170 28.03 -9.70 0.04
C LYS A 170 29.07 -10.81 -0.15
N LYS A 171 28.64 -12.04 -0.39
CA LYS A 171 29.59 -13.16 -0.65
C LYS A 171 30.37 -12.92 -1.92
N ILE A 172 29.72 -12.44 -2.99
CA ILE A 172 30.38 -12.09 -4.25
C ILE A 172 31.40 -10.98 -4.01
N ASN A 173 31.04 -9.91 -3.29
CA ASN A 173 31.98 -8.83 -2.99
C ASN A 173 33.21 -9.32 -2.20
N ILE A 174 33.03 -10.22 -1.23
CA ILE A 174 34.15 -10.83 -0.50
C ILE A 174 35.07 -11.62 -1.44
N ILE A 175 34.50 -12.37 -2.38
CA ILE A 175 35.26 -13.13 -3.39
C ILE A 175 36.02 -12.17 -4.32
N LEU A 176 35.37 -11.10 -4.78
CA LEU A 176 36.00 -10.09 -5.65
C LEU A 176 37.15 -9.35 -4.94
N ASP A 177 36.99 -9.01 -3.66
CA ASP A 177 38.05 -8.40 -2.85
C ASP A 177 39.27 -9.33 -2.68
N LYS A 178 39.03 -10.64 -2.55
CA LYS A 178 40.09 -11.65 -2.46
C LYS A 178 40.83 -11.82 -3.78
N ILE A 179 40.10 -11.78 -4.90
CA ILE A 179 40.70 -11.76 -6.25
C ILE A 179 41.57 -10.51 -6.42
N SER A 180 41.11 -9.33 -6.00
CA SER A 180 41.87 -8.09 -6.20
C SER A 180 43.18 -8.05 -5.41
N LYS A 181 43.20 -8.65 -4.20
CA LYS A 181 44.39 -8.67 -3.33
C LYS A 181 45.37 -9.80 -3.64
N SER A 182 44.87 -10.98 -3.99
CA SER A 182 45.70 -12.20 -4.02
C SER A 182 45.54 -13.01 -5.31
N GLY A 183 44.79 -12.51 -6.29
CA GLY A 183 44.59 -13.14 -7.59
C GLY A 183 43.61 -14.32 -7.56
N TYR A 184 43.18 -14.75 -8.75
CA TYR A 184 42.15 -15.78 -8.93
C TYR A 184 42.56 -17.17 -8.42
N SER A 185 43.86 -17.48 -8.42
CA SER A 185 44.40 -18.74 -7.92
C SER A 185 44.15 -18.93 -6.41
N SER A 186 43.96 -17.85 -5.66
CA SER A 186 43.70 -17.85 -4.21
C SER A 186 42.28 -18.30 -3.81
N LEU A 187 41.36 -18.45 -4.78
CA LEU A 187 40.00 -18.90 -4.53
C LEU A 187 39.93 -20.40 -4.27
N SER A 188 39.19 -20.77 -3.24
CA SER A 188 38.79 -22.15 -2.97
C SER A 188 37.85 -22.67 -4.06
N LYS A 189 37.75 -24.00 -4.17
CA LYS A 189 36.87 -24.65 -5.16
C LYS A 189 35.41 -24.15 -5.05
N LYS A 190 34.90 -24.01 -3.83
CA LYS A 190 33.54 -23.49 -3.55
C LYS A 190 33.36 -22.02 -3.97
N GLU A 191 34.37 -21.17 -3.77
CA GLU A 191 34.32 -19.76 -4.18
C GLU A 191 34.32 -19.62 -5.71
N LYS A 192 35.13 -20.44 -6.40
CA LYS A 192 35.14 -20.50 -7.87
C LYS A 192 33.80 -20.97 -8.44
N ASP A 193 33.23 -22.02 -7.87
CA ASP A 193 31.91 -22.53 -8.25
C ASP A 193 30.80 -21.49 -8.00
N THR A 194 30.94 -20.66 -6.96
CA THR A 194 29.99 -19.58 -6.67
C THR A 194 30.08 -18.47 -7.73
N LEU A 195 31.28 -18.13 -8.19
CA LEU A 195 31.51 -17.11 -9.22
C LEU A 195 31.02 -17.56 -10.60
N SER A 196 31.22 -18.84 -10.98
CA SER A 196 30.79 -19.35 -12.28
C SER A 196 29.27 -19.45 -12.42
N ASN A 197 28.56 -19.59 -11.30
CA ASN A 197 27.10 -19.65 -11.26
C ASN A 197 26.43 -18.27 -11.10
N TYR A 198 27.22 -17.20 -10.97
CA TYR A 198 26.74 -15.83 -10.91
C TYR A 198 26.67 -15.26 -12.34
N LYS A 199 25.44 -15.04 -12.86
CA LYS A 199 25.15 -14.50 -14.20
C LYS A 199 24.62 -13.08 -14.11
#